data_AF-A0A1C3E9T8-F1
#
_entry.id   AF-A0A1C3E9T8-F1
#
_cell.length_a   1.000
_cell.length_b   1.000
_cell.length_c   1.000
_cell.angle_alpha   90.00
_cell.angle_beta   90.00
_cell.angle_gamma   90.00
#
_symmetry.space_group_name_H-M   'P 1'
#
loop_
_entity.id
_entity.type
_entity.pdbx_description
1 polymer ?
#
loop_
_entity_poly.entity_id
_entity_poly.type
_entity_poly.pdbx_seq_one_letter_code
_entity_poly.pdbx_strand_id
1 'polypeptide(L)'
;MAERIHSGPIDEAAVLAWAYDEDLLFCSQDEDLVLGVHHEHYPLLAKLAKDPACPKSNYCLSIMDFSLMFWVLRGHADAETEIRRTIGHLLGSDRPEVVSFIKVNELRLVLLRGGCVESQERAFELGAAALNGVSRNADISVSDTGSEWVIELSVPPFHRHKEWLTICKVSGRYTFKR
;
A
#
# COMPACT_ATOMS: atom_id res chain seq x y z
N MET A 1 -22.24 12.28 -15.47
CA MET A 1 -23.23 12.14 -14.38
C MET A 1 -22.76 13.01 -13.22
N ALA A 2 -23.65 13.37 -12.28
CA ALA A 2 -23.27 14.15 -11.11
C ALA A 2 -22.87 13.19 -9.98
N GLU A 3 -21.71 13.42 -9.38
CA GLU A 3 -21.23 12.67 -8.20
C GLU A 3 -22.23 12.80 -7.06
N ARG A 4 -22.52 11.68 -6.39
CA ARG A 4 -23.37 11.60 -5.20
C ARG A 4 -22.48 11.49 -3.98
N ILE A 5 -22.85 12.20 -2.91
CA ILE A 5 -22.06 12.23 -1.68
C ILE A 5 -22.85 11.52 -0.58
N HIS A 6 -22.27 10.47 -0.01
CA HIS A 6 -22.73 9.86 1.24
C HIS A 6 -22.20 10.66 2.43
N SER A 7 -23.11 11.22 3.23
CA SER A 7 -22.81 12.04 4.42
C SER A 7 -23.21 11.38 5.74
N GLY A 8 -23.69 10.14 5.69
CA GLY A 8 -24.05 9.36 6.87
C GLY A 8 -22.85 8.63 7.49
N PRO A 9 -23.08 7.84 8.56
CA PRO A 9 -22.08 6.92 9.10
C PRO A 9 -21.53 5.99 8.02
N ILE A 10 -20.26 5.61 8.15
CA ILE A 10 -19.59 4.67 7.25
C ILE A 10 -19.65 3.30 7.90
N ASP A 11 -20.81 2.68 7.78
CA ASP A 11 -21.04 1.29 8.17
C ASP A 11 -20.83 0.32 6.99
N GLU A 12 -20.96 -0.98 7.22
CA GLU A 12 -20.79 -2.00 6.18
C GLU A 12 -21.73 -1.78 4.99
N ALA A 13 -22.98 -1.37 5.23
CA ALA A 13 -23.95 -1.14 4.16
C ALA A 13 -23.56 0.06 3.29
N ALA A 14 -23.07 1.14 3.90
CA ALA A 14 -22.56 2.31 3.19
C ALA A 14 -21.34 1.95 2.33
N VAL A 15 -20.39 1.18 2.87
CA VAL A 15 -19.20 0.73 2.12
C VAL A 15 -19.59 -0.19 0.96
N LEU A 16 -20.55 -1.10 1.15
CA LEU A 16 -21.07 -1.94 0.08
C LEU A 16 -21.73 -1.09 -1.02
N ALA A 17 -22.62 -0.16 -0.66
CA ALA A 17 -23.26 0.72 -1.62
C ALA A 17 -22.24 1.54 -2.40
N TRP A 18 -21.24 2.09 -1.70
CA TRP A 18 -20.13 2.81 -2.31
C TRP A 18 -19.34 1.94 -3.29
N ALA A 19 -18.99 0.71 -2.94
CA ALA A 19 -18.13 -0.14 -3.75
C ALA A 19 -18.73 -0.49 -5.13
N TYR A 20 -20.05 -0.61 -5.23
CA TYR A 20 -20.76 -0.94 -6.48
C TYR A 20 -21.32 0.27 -7.22
N ASP A 21 -21.05 1.48 -6.73
CA ASP A 21 -21.57 2.72 -7.28
C ASP A 21 -20.40 3.67 -7.58
N GLU A 22 -19.93 3.70 -8.82
CA GLU A 22 -18.77 4.48 -9.25
C GLU A 22 -18.93 5.98 -8.98
N ASP A 23 -20.17 6.49 -9.01
CA ASP A 23 -20.48 7.90 -8.79
C ASP A 23 -20.76 8.23 -7.32
N LEU A 24 -20.77 7.25 -6.41
CA LEU A 24 -20.97 7.49 -4.97
C LEU A 24 -19.62 7.70 -4.28
N LEU A 25 -19.48 8.83 -3.59
CA LEU A 25 -18.29 9.23 -2.83
C LEU A 25 -18.63 9.41 -1.34
N PHE A 26 -17.67 9.18 -0.45
CA PHE A 26 -17.82 9.57 0.96
C PHE A 26 -17.53 11.07 1.18
N CYS A 27 -18.28 11.73 2.07
CA CYS A 27 -18.13 13.17 2.26
C CYS A 27 -16.84 13.55 3.01
N SER A 28 -16.22 14.65 2.56
CA SER A 28 -15.26 15.51 3.29
C SER A 28 -13.82 15.02 3.56
N GLN A 29 -13.48 13.77 3.25
CA GLN A 29 -12.10 13.25 3.35
C GLN A 29 -11.80 12.32 2.17
N ASP A 30 -10.53 12.27 1.76
CA ASP A 30 -10.06 11.25 0.82
C ASP A 30 -10.49 9.88 1.36
N GLU A 31 -11.18 9.08 0.55
CA GLU A 31 -11.75 7.81 0.97
C GLU A 31 -10.69 6.85 1.52
N ASP A 32 -9.46 7.00 1.00
CA ASP A 32 -8.23 6.39 1.51
C ASP A 32 -7.97 6.67 3.00
N LEU A 33 -8.27 7.88 3.48
CA LEU A 33 -8.12 8.24 4.89
C LEU A 33 -9.21 7.60 5.73
N VAL A 34 -10.46 7.63 5.27
CA VAL A 34 -11.56 7.14 6.10
C VAL A 34 -11.57 5.62 6.19
N LEU A 35 -11.39 4.96 5.04
CA LEU A 35 -11.42 3.51 4.94
C LEU A 35 -10.04 2.87 5.26
N GLY A 36 -8.95 3.63 5.07
CA GLY A 36 -7.60 3.14 5.30
C GLY A 36 -7.07 3.36 6.72
N VAL A 37 -7.50 4.42 7.43
CA VAL A 37 -7.07 4.65 8.82
C VAL A 37 -7.68 3.62 9.77
N HIS A 38 -8.91 3.18 9.50
CA HIS A 38 -9.62 2.21 10.32
C HIS A 38 -9.53 0.82 9.69
N HIS A 39 -8.52 0.04 10.11
CA HIS A 39 -8.31 -1.35 9.64
C HIS A 39 -9.49 -2.30 9.93
N GLU A 40 -10.50 -1.85 10.69
CA GLU A 40 -11.77 -2.56 10.85
C GLU A 40 -12.50 -2.79 9.53
N HIS A 41 -12.29 -1.94 8.52
CA HIS A 41 -12.88 -2.09 7.19
C HIS A 41 -12.10 -3.05 6.28
N TYR A 42 -10.86 -3.43 6.62
CA TYR A 42 -10.01 -4.27 5.77
C TYR A 42 -10.63 -5.63 5.39
N PRO A 43 -11.33 -6.35 6.29
CA PRO A 43 -12.02 -7.58 5.90
C PRO A 43 -13.05 -7.35 4.78
N LEU A 44 -13.79 -6.23 4.85
CA LEU A 44 -14.79 -5.86 3.86
C LEU A 44 -14.14 -5.40 2.55
N LEU A 45 -13.11 -4.54 2.63
CA LEU A 45 -12.33 -4.10 1.47
C LEU A 45 -11.66 -5.28 0.75
N ALA A 46 -11.14 -6.25 1.49
CA ALA A 46 -10.57 -7.47 0.93
C ALA A 46 -11.62 -8.33 0.22
N LYS A 47 -12.83 -8.45 0.77
CA LYS A 47 -13.95 -9.13 0.11
C LYS A 47 -14.32 -8.44 -1.20
N LEU A 48 -14.41 -7.11 -1.19
CA LEU A 48 -14.72 -6.29 -2.37
C LEU A 48 -13.60 -6.34 -3.42
N ALA A 49 -12.34 -6.33 -2.99
CA ALA A 49 -11.17 -6.47 -3.86
C ALA A 49 -11.11 -7.83 -4.57
N LYS A 50 -11.67 -8.89 -3.97
CA LYS A 50 -11.75 -10.23 -4.58
C LYS A 50 -12.91 -10.36 -5.55
N ASP A 51 -13.92 -9.50 -5.46
CA ASP A 51 -15.11 -9.60 -6.30
C ASP A 51 -14.86 -9.00 -7.70
N PRO A 52 -14.87 -9.80 -8.78
CA PRO A 52 -14.71 -9.30 -10.14
C PRO A 52 -15.89 -8.41 -10.60
N ALA A 53 -17.05 -8.47 -9.96
CA ALA A 53 -18.19 -7.62 -10.26
C ALA A 53 -18.13 -6.26 -9.55
N CYS A 54 -17.20 -6.07 -8.61
CA CYS A 54 -17.03 -4.82 -7.90
C CYS A 54 -16.21 -3.82 -8.75
N PRO A 55 -16.82 -2.71 -9.22
CA PRO A 55 -16.14 -1.74 -10.06
C PRO A 55 -14.98 -1.05 -9.31
N LYS A 56 -15.11 -0.85 -8.00
CA LYS A 56 -14.05 -0.27 -7.15
C LYS A 56 -13.08 -1.30 -6.56
N SER A 57 -13.03 -2.53 -7.08
CA SER A 57 -12.18 -3.58 -6.51
C SER A 57 -10.69 -3.23 -6.47
N ASN A 58 -10.13 -2.65 -7.54
CA ASN A 58 -8.73 -2.19 -7.56
C ASN A 58 -8.51 -0.98 -6.65
N TYR A 59 -9.54 -0.16 -6.48
CA TYR A 59 -9.47 0.98 -5.58
C TYR A 59 -9.48 0.54 -4.10
N CYS A 60 -10.24 -0.51 -3.75
CA CYS A 60 -10.16 -1.15 -2.43
C CYS A 60 -8.74 -1.65 -2.12
N LEU A 61 -8.06 -2.26 -3.11
CA LEU A 61 -6.64 -2.64 -2.97
C LEU A 61 -5.74 -1.41 -2.75
N SER A 62 -5.99 -0.33 -3.48
CA SER A 62 -5.20 0.91 -3.37
C SER A 62 -5.32 1.56 -1.98
N ILE A 63 -6.54 1.61 -1.42
CA ILE A 63 -6.80 2.11 -0.06
C ILE A 63 -5.99 1.31 0.97
N MET A 64 -6.11 -0.02 0.94
CA MET A 64 -5.38 -0.89 1.87
C MET A 64 -3.87 -0.76 1.67
N ASP A 65 -3.41 -0.67 0.43
CA ASP A 65 -1.99 -0.59 0.09
C ASP A 65 -1.37 0.71 0.62
N PHE A 66 -2.03 1.84 0.40
CA PHE A 66 -1.57 3.15 0.81
C PHE A 66 -1.43 3.26 2.33
N SER A 67 -2.42 2.74 3.07
CA SER A 67 -2.38 2.74 4.53
C SER A 67 -1.28 1.81 5.06
N LEU A 68 -1.18 0.57 4.57
CA LEU A 68 -0.13 -0.38 4.97
C LEU A 68 1.28 0.13 4.63
N MET A 69 1.44 0.79 3.48
CA MET A 69 2.69 1.42 3.06
C MET A 69 3.20 2.40 4.11
N PHE A 70 2.34 3.31 4.62
CA PHE A 70 2.77 4.27 5.63
C PHE A 70 2.98 3.66 7.01
N TRP A 71 2.26 2.61 7.36
CA TRP A 71 2.52 1.87 8.58
C TRP A 71 3.92 1.26 8.57
N VAL A 72 4.34 0.71 7.42
CA VAL A 72 5.71 0.23 7.21
C VAL A 72 6.68 1.40 7.28
N LEU A 73 6.57 2.39 6.39
CA LEU A 73 7.55 3.47 6.27
C LEU A 73 7.75 4.28 7.57
N ARG A 74 6.72 4.40 8.41
CA ARG A 74 6.79 5.11 9.70
C ARG A 74 7.17 4.21 10.87
N GLY A 75 7.41 2.92 10.64
CA GLY A 75 7.82 1.98 11.67
C GLY A 75 6.74 1.72 12.73
N HIS A 76 5.48 1.64 12.33
CA HIS A 76 4.39 1.33 13.26
C HIS A 76 4.57 -0.07 13.85
N ALA A 77 4.44 -0.22 15.17
CA ALA A 77 4.76 -1.47 15.87
C ALA A 77 3.93 -2.67 15.37
N ASP A 78 2.67 -2.41 14.99
CA ASP A 78 1.72 -3.44 14.55
C ASP A 78 1.71 -3.67 13.03
N ALA A 79 2.59 -3.02 12.26
CA ALA A 79 2.59 -3.10 10.80
C ALA A 79 2.71 -4.54 10.28
N GLU A 80 3.57 -5.36 10.90
CA GLU A 80 3.72 -6.77 10.52
C GLU A 80 2.41 -7.57 10.74
N THR A 81 1.76 -7.37 11.88
CA THR A 81 0.51 -8.07 12.23
C THR A 81 -0.60 -7.72 11.24
N GLU A 82 -0.79 -6.43 10.93
CA GLU A 82 -1.85 -5.98 10.04
C GLU A 82 -1.61 -6.38 8.59
N ILE A 83 -0.36 -6.36 8.11
CA ILE A 83 -0.04 -6.90 6.79
C ILE A 83 -0.44 -8.38 6.69
N ARG A 84 -0.05 -9.20 7.67
CA ARG A 84 -0.35 -10.63 7.66
C ARG A 84 -1.84 -10.90 7.71
N ARG A 85 -2.57 -10.16 8.54
CA ARG A 85 -4.03 -10.24 8.64
C ARG A 85 -4.69 -9.91 7.30
N THR A 86 -4.26 -8.83 6.67
CA THR A 86 -4.77 -8.38 5.35
C THR A 86 -4.51 -9.42 4.27
N ILE A 87 -3.27 -9.93 4.18
CA ILE A 87 -2.93 -11.04 3.27
C ILE A 87 -3.85 -12.24 3.51
N GLY A 88 -4.09 -12.60 4.78
CA GLY A 88 -4.98 -13.70 5.16
C GLY A 88 -6.40 -13.57 4.59
N HIS A 89 -6.96 -12.36 4.52
CA HIS A 89 -8.27 -12.11 3.92
C HIS A 89 -8.26 -12.26 2.38
N LEU A 90 -7.10 -12.03 1.75
CA LEU A 90 -6.92 -12.04 0.29
C LEU A 90 -6.49 -13.41 -0.26
N LEU A 91 -5.99 -14.32 0.57
CA LEU A 91 -5.58 -15.66 0.16
C LEU A 91 -6.68 -16.41 -0.60
N GLY A 92 -6.25 -17.23 -1.56
CA GLY A 92 -7.12 -18.04 -2.41
C GLY A 92 -7.78 -17.28 -3.57
N SER A 93 -7.50 -15.99 -3.75
CA SER A 93 -7.88 -15.28 -4.98
C SER A 93 -6.91 -15.58 -6.12
N ASP A 94 -7.44 -15.75 -7.31
CA ASP A 94 -6.71 -15.88 -8.57
C ASP A 94 -6.63 -14.55 -9.36
N ARG A 95 -7.26 -13.49 -8.85
CA ARG A 95 -7.21 -12.16 -9.47
C ARG A 95 -5.77 -11.64 -9.51
N PRO A 96 -5.24 -11.26 -10.69
CA PRO A 96 -3.84 -10.80 -10.81
C PRO A 96 -3.49 -9.62 -9.91
N GLU A 97 -4.41 -8.67 -9.72
CA GLU A 97 -4.19 -7.49 -8.88
C GLU A 97 -4.07 -7.88 -7.40
N VAL A 98 -4.87 -8.84 -6.94
CA VAL A 98 -4.81 -9.36 -5.57
C VAL A 98 -3.50 -10.13 -5.36
N VAL A 99 -3.07 -10.95 -6.32
CA VAL A 99 -1.79 -11.67 -6.26
C VAL A 99 -0.62 -10.69 -6.22
N SER A 100 -0.67 -9.62 -7.02
CA SER A 100 0.34 -8.56 -7.02
C SER A 100 0.40 -7.84 -5.67
N PHE A 101 -0.77 -7.48 -5.11
CA PHE A 101 -0.88 -6.88 -3.79
C PHE A 101 -0.26 -7.76 -2.69
N ILE A 102 -0.52 -9.06 -2.71
CA ILE A 102 0.06 -10.00 -1.75
C ILE A 102 1.59 -9.99 -1.86
N LYS A 103 2.15 -10.10 -3.08
CA LYS A 103 3.60 -10.07 -3.30
C LYS A 103 4.27 -8.80 -2.80
N VAL A 104 3.68 -7.64 -3.06
CA VAL A 104 4.18 -6.35 -2.56
C VAL A 104 4.23 -6.34 -1.04
N ASN A 105 3.17 -6.84 -0.38
CA ASN A 105 3.10 -6.87 1.07
C ASN A 105 4.01 -7.95 1.69
N GLU A 106 4.27 -9.06 1.01
CA GLU A 106 5.30 -10.03 1.41
C GLU A 106 6.70 -9.41 1.39
N LEU A 107 7.02 -8.58 0.39
CA LEU A 107 8.28 -7.83 0.35
C LEU A 107 8.39 -6.83 1.50
N ARG A 108 7.28 -6.15 1.86
CA ARG A 108 7.24 -5.28 3.04
C ARG A 108 7.48 -6.04 4.35
N LEU A 109 6.95 -7.25 4.48
CA LEU A 109 7.26 -8.11 5.62
C LEU A 109 8.74 -8.46 5.69
N VAL A 110 9.40 -8.71 4.54
CA VAL A 110 10.85 -8.92 4.52
C VAL A 110 11.60 -7.67 4.97
N LEU A 111 11.20 -6.49 4.48
CA LEU A 111 11.81 -5.22 4.89
C LEU A 111 11.66 -4.97 6.41
N LEU A 112 10.48 -5.22 6.98
CA LEU A 112 10.22 -5.04 8.42
C LEU A 112 11.10 -5.94 9.30
N ARG A 113 11.31 -7.19 8.90
CA ARG A 113 12.17 -8.13 9.64
C ARG A 113 13.66 -7.76 9.54
N GLY A 114 14.03 -6.97 8.53
CA GLY A 114 15.42 -6.68 8.20
C GLY A 114 16.16 -7.90 7.66
N GLY A 115 17.48 -7.90 7.81
CA GLY A 115 18.38 -8.90 7.25
C GLY A 115 19.27 -8.35 6.14
N CYS A 116 20.25 -9.14 5.73
CA CYS A 116 21.23 -8.70 4.74
C CYS A 116 20.56 -8.39 3.39
N VAL A 117 20.88 -7.23 2.80
CA VAL A 117 20.46 -6.82 1.46
C VAL A 117 21.72 -6.68 0.62
N GLU A 118 22.11 -7.77 -0.03
CA GLU A 118 23.43 -7.91 -0.64
C GLU A 118 23.52 -7.32 -2.06
N SER A 119 22.37 -7.19 -2.74
CA SER A 119 22.31 -6.76 -4.13
C SER A 119 21.46 -5.50 -4.32
N GLN A 120 21.83 -4.73 -5.34
CA GLN A 120 21.08 -3.57 -5.78
C GLN A 120 19.67 -3.96 -6.26
N GLU A 121 19.54 -5.10 -6.92
CA GLU A 121 18.25 -5.66 -7.36
C GLU A 121 17.33 -5.91 -6.16
N ARG A 122 17.85 -6.53 -5.09
CA ARG A 122 17.05 -6.78 -3.90
C ARG A 122 16.65 -5.48 -3.19
N ALA A 123 17.56 -4.50 -3.15
CA ALA A 123 17.26 -3.18 -2.62
C ALA A 123 16.17 -2.46 -3.44
N PHE A 124 16.21 -2.60 -4.76
CA PHE A 124 15.17 -2.09 -5.66
C PHE A 124 13.81 -2.73 -5.37
N GLU A 125 13.72 -4.05 -5.28
CA GLU A 125 12.46 -4.75 -5.00
C GLU A 125 11.84 -4.31 -3.67
N LEU A 126 12.64 -4.28 -2.60
CA LEU A 126 12.18 -3.87 -1.27
C LEU A 126 11.78 -2.39 -1.25
N GLY A 127 12.59 -1.53 -1.87
CA GLY A 127 12.31 -0.11 -1.97
C GLY A 127 11.07 0.19 -2.82
N ALA A 128 10.87 -0.52 -3.92
CA ALA A 128 9.70 -0.39 -4.77
C ALA A 128 8.42 -0.80 -4.04
N ALA A 129 8.44 -1.93 -3.34
CA ALA A 129 7.33 -2.37 -2.52
C ALA A 129 7.00 -1.38 -1.39
N ALA A 130 8.02 -0.80 -0.76
CA ALA A 130 7.86 0.11 0.38
C ALA A 130 7.47 1.54 -0.02
N LEU A 131 7.94 2.05 -1.16
CA LEU A 131 7.71 3.45 -1.57
C LEU A 131 6.60 3.59 -2.61
N ASN A 132 6.51 2.69 -3.58
CA ASN A 132 5.58 2.83 -4.71
C ASN A 132 4.27 2.07 -4.49
N GLY A 133 4.33 0.90 -3.86
CA GLY A 133 3.14 0.08 -3.64
C GLY A 133 2.54 -0.45 -4.95
N VAL A 134 1.22 -0.63 -4.99
CA VAL A 134 0.51 -1.22 -6.15
C VAL A 134 -0.10 -0.19 -7.10
N SER A 135 -0.26 1.06 -6.67
CA SER A 135 -1.11 2.05 -7.38
C SER A 135 -0.39 3.32 -7.82
N ARG A 136 0.86 3.55 -7.40
CA ARG A 136 1.61 4.75 -7.77
C ARG A 136 2.40 4.54 -9.05
N ASN A 137 2.41 5.55 -9.90
CA ASN A 137 3.32 5.66 -11.03
C ASN A 137 4.45 6.62 -10.66
N ALA A 138 5.59 6.08 -10.25
CA ALA A 138 6.75 6.86 -9.86
C ALA A 138 8.03 6.20 -10.37
N ASP A 139 9.04 7.03 -10.61
CA ASP A 139 10.38 6.55 -10.96
C ASP A 139 11.14 6.21 -9.69
N ILE A 140 11.77 5.03 -9.68
CA ILE A 140 12.57 4.55 -8.57
C ILE A 140 14.01 4.38 -9.02
N SER A 141 14.93 4.94 -8.26
CA SER A 141 16.37 4.76 -8.46
C SER A 141 17.02 4.21 -7.19
N VAL A 142 18.11 3.46 -7.36
CA VAL A 142 18.88 2.87 -6.26
C VAL A 142 20.34 3.24 -6.40
N SER A 143 20.92 3.75 -5.33
CA SER A 143 22.33 4.14 -5.23
C SER A 143 23.03 3.39 -4.11
N ASP A 144 24.33 3.14 -4.29
CA ASP A 144 25.21 2.47 -3.33
C ASP A 144 26.11 3.49 -2.62
N THR A 145 26.12 3.49 -1.29
CA THR A 145 27.01 4.36 -0.47
C THR A 145 28.16 3.60 0.21
N GLY A 146 28.36 2.33 -0.16
CA GLY A 146 29.28 1.39 0.49
C GLY A 146 28.55 0.53 1.52
N SER A 147 28.03 1.14 2.60
CA SER A 147 27.37 0.43 3.70
C SER A 147 25.85 0.37 3.61
N GLU A 148 25.24 1.18 2.72
CA GLU A 148 23.79 1.32 2.62
C GLU A 148 23.34 1.34 1.15
N TRP A 149 22.08 0.98 0.95
CA TRP A 149 21.33 1.26 -0.27
C TRP A 149 20.48 2.50 -0.03
N VAL A 150 20.53 3.45 -0.96
CA VAL A 150 19.64 4.62 -0.97
C VAL A 150 18.68 4.47 -2.12
N ILE A 151 17.40 4.29 -1.81
CA ILE A 151 16.32 4.21 -2.78
C ILE A 151 15.60 5.54 -2.80
N GLU A 152 15.52 6.16 -3.97
CA GLU A 152 14.78 7.40 -4.20
C GLU A 152 13.55 7.09 -5.06
N LEU A 153 12.37 7.48 -4.56
CA LEU A 153 11.16 7.59 -5.36
C LEU A 153 10.99 9.05 -5.79
N SER A 154 10.70 9.26 -7.08
CA SER A 154 10.36 10.58 -7.62
C SER A 154 9.10 10.51 -8.46
N VAL A 155 8.20 11.49 -8.32
CA VAL A 155 6.91 11.50 -9.02
C VAL A 155 6.97 12.41 -10.26
N PRO A 156 6.82 11.87 -11.48
CA PRO A 156 6.72 12.66 -12.71
C PRO A 156 5.49 13.60 -12.71
N PRO A 157 5.45 14.63 -13.59
CA PRO A 157 6.49 15.03 -14.54
C PRO A 157 7.52 16.01 -13.94
N PHE A 158 7.25 16.57 -12.76
CA PHE A 158 8.09 17.63 -12.20
C PHE A 158 9.15 17.12 -11.21
N HIS A 159 9.06 15.87 -10.75
CA HIS A 159 9.97 15.25 -9.78
C HIS A 159 10.21 16.10 -8.51
N ARG A 160 9.23 16.95 -8.15
CA ARG A 160 9.30 17.83 -6.98
C ARG A 160 9.02 17.08 -5.68
N HIS A 161 8.17 16.06 -5.75
CA HIS A 161 7.95 15.13 -4.64
C HIS A 161 8.98 14.03 -4.72
N LYS A 162 9.81 13.93 -3.68
CA LYS A 162 10.83 12.91 -3.55
C LYS A 162 10.72 12.24 -2.19
N GLU A 163 10.96 10.94 -2.18
CA GLU A 163 10.94 10.15 -0.97
C GLU A 163 12.17 9.25 -0.98
N TRP A 164 12.82 9.12 0.18
CA TRP A 164 14.04 8.35 0.32
C TRP A 164 13.84 7.24 1.35
N LEU A 165 14.22 6.03 0.97
CA LEU A 165 14.37 4.88 1.84
C LEU A 165 15.85 4.50 1.86
N THR A 166 16.48 4.56 3.02
CA THR A 166 17.88 4.13 3.19
C THR A 166 17.89 2.81 3.94
N ILE A 167 18.51 1.76 3.37
CA ILE A 167 18.57 0.41 3.94
C ILE A 167 20.03 0.05 4.23
N CYS A 168 20.34 -0.30 5.48
CA CYS A 168 21.65 -0.83 5.86
C CYS A 168 21.87 -2.21 5.23
N LYS A 169 22.96 -2.39 4.47
CA LYS A 169 23.23 -3.64 3.74
C LYS A 169 23.36 -4.86 4.64
N VAL A 170 23.94 -4.70 5.83
CA VAL A 170 24.21 -5.82 6.75
C VAL A 170 22.97 -6.17 7.57
N SER A 171 22.31 -5.17 8.14
CA SER A 171 21.22 -5.38 9.10
C SER A 171 19.82 -5.35 8.49
N GLY A 172 19.66 -4.78 7.29
CA GLY A 172 18.37 -4.52 6.66
C GLY A 172 17.54 -3.46 7.37
N ARG A 173 18.05 -2.86 8.45
CA ARG A 173 17.39 -1.73 9.10
C ARG A 173 17.30 -0.58 8.12
N TYR A 174 16.17 0.12 8.15
CA TYR A 174 15.93 1.22 7.23
C TYR A 174 15.51 2.49 7.94
N THR A 175 15.66 3.61 7.23
CA THR A 175 15.09 4.91 7.58
C THR A 175 14.33 5.47 6.39
N PHE A 176 13.32 6.28 6.66
CA PHE A 176 12.47 6.89 5.65
C PHE A 176 12.45 8.41 5.81
N LYS A 177 12.52 9.13 4.69
CA LYS A 177 12.46 10.59 4.63
C LYS A 177 11.62 11.06 3.44
N ARG A 178 10.89 12.16 3.61
CA ARG A 178 10.24 12.95 2.55
C ARG A 178 10.89 14.31 2.42
#